data_AF-A0A7S0VYR0-F1
#
_entry.id   AF-A0A7S0VYR0-F1
#
_cell.length_a   1.000
_cell.length_b   1.000
_cell.length_c   1.000
_cell.angle_alpha   90.00
_cell.angle_beta   90.00
_cell.angle_gamma   90.00
#
_symmetry.space_group_name_H-M   'P 1'
#
loop_
_entity.id
_entity.type
_entity.pdbx_description
1 polymer ?
#
loop_
_entity_poly.entity_id
_entity_poly.type
_entity_poly.pdbx_seq_one_letter_code
_entity_poly.pdbx_strand_id
1 'polypeptide(L)'
;LHVTPGGGQIPPPLALRLPPCPSIAASMPLLPGETRDRDTYQSGLGFFFDDGARAVRRWADTTQVAAENWYRGLKLPSFEDLGAGAGGAVPQVVAGIVEGSGPAIPVDMDWENPGVWRVLLAAAASACADVYHRGDPLRRCPGTVLLIAAHIGAFTHRLRLYAWGFNPARVLEGGQAYRMLSSAFCHADVVHLASNMASVLHSGYSLEPAWGHYRLLGEAAAAAVASNALALALALAQRRLLGSASEYYKWTVGFSAAALAMRVFTAHSESEARRQVAPRMWSQWMPFAFWGEVAAAHLFVPASDLVGHLCGVTVGLLRWHLPRLWPDLVRRLEGGGGRIQG
;
A
#
# COMPACT_ATOMS: atom_id res chain seq x y z
N LEU A 1 -64.53 -42.34 -74.41
CA LEU A 1 -64.01 -43.15 -73.29
C LEU A 1 -64.25 -42.37 -72.01
N HIS A 2 -65.16 -42.88 -71.18
CA HIS A 2 -65.49 -42.35 -69.86
C HIS A 2 -64.26 -42.30 -68.94
N VAL A 3 -64.21 -41.33 -68.01
CA VAL A 3 -64.12 -41.51 -66.54
C VAL A 3 -64.17 -40.14 -65.84
N THR A 4 -65.08 -40.02 -64.87
CA THR A 4 -65.34 -39.01 -63.83
C THR A 4 -64.29 -39.07 -62.69
N PRO A 5 -64.42 -38.46 -61.48
CA PRO A 5 -65.00 -37.19 -60.97
C PRO A 5 -63.88 -36.32 -60.29
N GLY A 6 -64.05 -35.03 -59.97
CA GLY A 6 -64.75 -34.50 -58.79
C GLY A 6 -63.78 -33.90 -57.76
N GLY A 7 -64.15 -32.75 -57.17
CA GLY A 7 -63.59 -32.27 -55.89
C GLY A 7 -62.72 -31.03 -56.01
N GLY A 8 -63.32 -29.85 -55.83
CA GLY A 8 -62.63 -28.56 -55.88
C GLY A 8 -61.54 -28.40 -54.81
N GLN A 9 -60.46 -27.72 -55.19
CA GLN A 9 -59.52 -27.14 -54.25
C GLN A 9 -59.66 -25.61 -54.26
N ILE A 10 -59.96 -25.11 -53.06
CA ILE A 10 -60.04 -23.71 -52.67
C ILE A 10 -58.66 -23.05 -52.90
N PRO A 11 -58.58 -21.85 -53.50
CA PRO A 11 -57.30 -21.13 -53.55
C PRO A 11 -56.89 -20.72 -52.14
N PRO A 12 -55.63 -20.94 -51.71
CA PRO A 12 -55.18 -20.48 -50.41
C PRO A 12 -55.26 -18.95 -50.31
N PRO A 13 -55.68 -18.38 -49.16
CA PRO A 13 -55.79 -16.94 -48.99
C PRO A 13 -54.39 -16.30 -49.02
N LEU A 14 -54.35 -15.10 -49.61
CA LEU A 14 -53.22 -14.19 -49.67
C LEU A 14 -52.52 -14.11 -48.30
N ALA A 15 -51.29 -14.61 -48.20
CA ALA A 15 -50.50 -14.50 -46.99
C ALA A 15 -50.11 -13.03 -46.74
N LEU A 16 -50.85 -12.36 -45.87
CA LEU A 16 -50.47 -11.09 -45.27
C LEU A 16 -49.18 -11.33 -44.46
N ARG A 17 -48.03 -10.88 -44.98
CA ARG A 17 -46.77 -10.85 -44.23
C ARG A 17 -46.91 -9.82 -43.11
N LEU A 18 -47.21 -10.28 -41.91
CA LEU A 18 -47.00 -9.50 -40.69
C LEU A 18 -45.49 -9.38 -40.42
N PRO A 19 -44.99 -8.21 -39.99
CA PRO A 19 -43.59 -8.07 -39.60
C PRO A 19 -43.26 -8.96 -38.39
N PRO A 20 -42.01 -9.42 -38.24
CA PRO A 20 -41.63 -10.30 -37.14
C PRO A 20 -41.79 -9.56 -35.80
N CYS A 21 -42.49 -10.20 -34.85
CA CYS A 21 -42.49 -9.77 -33.45
C CYS A 21 -41.05 -9.69 -32.93
N PRO A 22 -40.65 -8.62 -32.23
CA PRO A 22 -39.36 -8.60 -31.55
C PRO A 22 -39.32 -9.71 -30.49
N SER A 23 -38.26 -10.52 -30.53
CA SER A 23 -38.08 -11.65 -29.63
C SER A 23 -38.08 -11.20 -28.16
N ILE A 24 -39.02 -11.73 -27.38
CA ILE A 24 -39.12 -11.52 -25.92
C ILE A 24 -37.91 -12.12 -25.16
N ALA A 25 -37.02 -12.85 -25.84
CA ALA A 25 -35.83 -13.46 -25.24
C ALA A 25 -34.72 -12.46 -24.84
N ALA A 26 -34.75 -11.21 -25.30
CA ALA A 26 -33.68 -10.23 -25.00
C ALA A 26 -33.80 -9.55 -23.61
N SER A 27 -34.94 -9.72 -22.93
CA SER A 27 -35.30 -8.97 -21.72
C SER A 27 -35.62 -9.84 -20.49
N MET A 28 -35.22 -11.11 -20.46
CA MET A 28 -35.29 -11.88 -19.22
C MET A 28 -34.12 -11.51 -18.28
N PRO A 29 -34.38 -11.30 -16.97
CA PRO A 29 -33.34 -11.12 -15.98
C PRO A 29 -32.52 -12.42 -15.85
N LEU A 30 -31.19 -12.28 -15.78
CA LEU A 30 -30.26 -13.40 -15.61
C LEU A 30 -30.50 -14.08 -14.26
N LEU A 31 -30.40 -15.42 -14.23
CA LEU A 31 -30.40 -16.17 -12.98
C LEU A 31 -29.08 -15.93 -12.21
N PRO A 32 -29.08 -16.08 -10.87
CA PRO A 32 -27.84 -15.98 -10.09
C PRO A 32 -26.78 -16.96 -10.60
N GLY A 33 -25.69 -16.42 -11.15
CA GLY A 33 -24.56 -17.21 -11.69
C GLY A 33 -24.46 -17.25 -13.22
N GLU A 34 -25.43 -16.74 -13.97
CA GLU A 34 -25.32 -16.65 -15.43
C GLU A 34 -24.64 -15.34 -15.85
N THR A 35 -23.63 -15.44 -16.73
CA THR A 35 -22.99 -14.30 -17.41
C THR A 35 -23.24 -14.43 -18.91
N ARG A 36 -23.49 -13.33 -19.63
CA ARG A 36 -23.60 -13.36 -21.09
C ARG A 36 -22.18 -13.45 -21.68
N ASP A 37 -22.02 -14.08 -22.84
CA ASP A 37 -20.73 -14.13 -23.58
C ASP A 37 -20.17 -12.75 -23.96
N ARG A 38 -20.94 -11.67 -23.77
CA ARG A 38 -20.53 -10.27 -23.97
C ARG A 38 -19.97 -9.63 -22.69
N ASP A 39 -20.17 -10.28 -21.55
CA ASP A 39 -19.78 -9.87 -20.20
C ASP A 39 -18.50 -10.59 -19.75
N THR A 40 -17.88 -11.43 -20.60
CA THR A 40 -16.54 -11.94 -20.37
C THR A 40 -15.56 -10.77 -20.43
N TYR A 41 -15.18 -10.30 -19.24
CA TYR A 41 -14.13 -9.31 -19.04
C TYR A 41 -12.81 -9.85 -19.60
N GLN A 42 -12.49 -9.50 -20.85
CA GLN A 42 -11.12 -9.58 -21.35
C GLN A 42 -10.35 -8.40 -20.75
N SER A 43 -9.64 -8.66 -19.66
CA SER A 43 -8.78 -7.64 -19.08
C SER A 43 -7.71 -7.25 -20.12
N GLY A 44 -7.76 -6.03 -20.64
CA GLY A 44 -6.66 -5.45 -21.44
C GLY A 44 -5.36 -5.24 -20.63
N LEU A 45 -5.31 -5.76 -19.41
CA LEU A 45 -4.26 -5.57 -18.41
C LEU A 45 -3.21 -6.69 -18.39
N GLY A 46 -3.41 -7.80 -19.10
CA GLY A 46 -2.37 -8.86 -19.18
C GLY A 46 -1.02 -8.30 -19.63
N PHE A 47 -1.05 -7.35 -20.56
CA PHE A 47 0.12 -6.61 -21.03
C PHE A 47 0.76 -5.71 -19.95
N PHE A 48 -0.07 -4.98 -19.17
CA PHE A 48 0.40 -4.02 -18.17
C PHE A 48 0.97 -4.67 -16.91
N PHE A 49 0.39 -5.78 -16.44
CA PHE A 49 0.92 -6.50 -15.28
C PHE A 49 2.26 -7.16 -15.58
N ASP A 50 2.41 -7.71 -16.79
CA ASP A 50 3.65 -8.32 -17.24
C ASP A 50 4.78 -7.30 -17.42
N ASP A 51 4.49 -6.13 -18.01
CA ASP A 51 5.47 -5.05 -18.14
C ASP A 51 5.81 -4.37 -16.81
N GLY A 52 4.81 -4.19 -15.94
CA GLY A 52 5.00 -3.67 -14.59
C GLY A 52 5.86 -4.60 -13.73
N ALA A 53 5.56 -5.89 -13.72
CA ALA A 53 6.37 -6.89 -13.01
C ALA A 53 7.80 -6.94 -13.58
N ARG A 54 7.97 -6.89 -14.91
CA ARG A 54 9.30 -6.77 -15.54
C ARG A 54 10.02 -5.49 -15.15
N ALA A 55 9.32 -4.36 -15.03
CA ALA A 55 9.90 -3.09 -14.63
C ALA A 55 10.34 -3.10 -13.16
N VAL A 56 9.52 -3.65 -12.27
CA VAL A 56 9.86 -3.85 -10.85
C VAL A 56 11.05 -4.80 -10.71
N ARG A 57 11.06 -5.91 -11.46
CA ARG A 57 12.18 -6.85 -11.49
C ARG A 57 13.47 -6.19 -11.99
N ARG A 58 13.41 -5.48 -13.12
CA ARG A 58 14.56 -4.73 -13.65
C ARG A 58 15.05 -3.69 -12.66
N TRP A 59 14.14 -2.95 -12.03
CA TRP A 59 14.51 -1.97 -11.00
C TRP A 59 15.18 -2.66 -9.81
N ALA A 60 14.65 -3.78 -9.31
CA ALA A 60 15.22 -4.55 -8.21
C ALA A 60 16.62 -5.08 -8.56
N ASP A 61 16.77 -5.74 -9.71
CA ASP A 61 18.05 -6.28 -10.18
C ASP A 61 19.08 -5.15 -10.40
N THR A 62 18.67 -4.04 -11.02
CA THR A 62 19.55 -2.89 -11.28
C THR A 62 19.95 -2.18 -9.98
N THR A 63 19.03 -2.05 -9.03
CA THR A 63 19.30 -1.41 -7.74
C THR A 63 20.23 -2.27 -6.89
N GLN A 64 20.04 -3.60 -6.91
CA GLN A 64 20.94 -4.56 -6.27
C GLN A 64 22.37 -4.42 -6.84
N VAL A 65 22.51 -4.46 -8.17
CA VAL A 65 23.82 -4.33 -8.84
C VAL A 65 24.45 -2.95 -8.61
N ALA A 66 23.65 -1.88 -8.64
CA ALA A 66 24.13 -0.52 -8.38
C ALA A 66 24.60 -0.34 -6.92
N ALA A 67 23.89 -0.93 -5.95
CA ALA A 67 24.29 -0.93 -4.55
C ALA A 67 25.58 -1.72 -4.34
N GLU A 68 25.69 -2.91 -4.94
CA GLU A 68 26.90 -3.75 -4.90
C GLU A 68 28.11 -3.05 -5.54
N ASN A 69 27.92 -2.37 -6.68
CA ASN A 69 29.00 -1.64 -7.36
C ASN A 69 29.41 -0.36 -6.64
N TRP A 70 28.45 0.39 -6.08
CA TRP A 70 28.74 1.56 -5.25
C TRP A 70 29.54 1.15 -4.00
N TYR A 71 29.18 0.04 -3.38
CA TYR A 71 29.92 -0.54 -2.26
C TYR A 71 31.36 -0.92 -2.64
N ARG A 72 31.57 -1.61 -3.77
CA ARG A 72 32.92 -1.93 -4.26
C ARG A 72 33.76 -0.68 -4.58
N GLY A 73 33.11 0.41 -4.95
CA GLY A 73 33.75 1.69 -5.28
C GLY A 73 34.13 2.53 -4.05
N LEU A 74 33.51 2.27 -2.89
CA LEU A 74 33.93 2.86 -1.64
C LEU A 74 35.22 2.16 -1.19
N LYS A 75 36.37 2.81 -1.38
CA LYS A 75 37.62 2.47 -0.67
C LYS A 75 37.44 2.76 0.82
N LEU A 76 36.64 1.95 1.49
CA LEU A 76 36.57 1.95 2.95
C LEU A 76 37.93 1.45 3.45
N PRO A 77 38.47 2.06 4.52
CA PRO A 77 39.67 1.54 5.15
C PRO A 77 39.46 0.06 5.48
N SER A 78 40.50 -0.75 5.32
CA SER A 78 40.43 -2.14 5.71
C SER A 78 40.12 -2.21 7.22
N PHE A 79 39.52 -3.30 7.67
CA PHE A 79 39.09 -3.46 9.08
C PHE A 79 40.26 -3.26 10.08
N GLU A 80 41.50 -3.46 9.62
CA GLU A 80 42.74 -3.22 10.36
C GLU A 80 43.01 -1.72 10.57
N ASP A 81 42.65 -0.88 9.60
CA ASP A 81 42.87 0.57 9.64
C ASP A 81 41.92 1.30 10.61
N LEU A 82 40.73 0.73 10.86
CA LEU A 82 39.73 1.26 11.80
C LEU A 82 39.89 0.73 13.24
N GLY A 83 40.70 -0.32 13.43
CA GLY A 83 40.94 -0.97 14.72
C GLY A 83 42.04 -0.33 15.58
N ALA A 84 42.83 0.60 15.04
CA ALA A 84 44.01 1.14 15.74
C ALA A 84 43.73 2.33 16.69
N GLY A 85 42.51 2.88 16.75
CA GLY A 85 42.27 4.18 17.39
C GLY A 85 41.20 4.28 18.48
N ALA A 86 40.30 3.32 18.65
CA ALA A 86 39.20 3.47 19.62
C ALA A 86 38.86 2.15 20.29
N GLY A 87 39.19 2.06 21.59
CA GLY A 87 38.89 0.93 22.48
C GLY A 87 37.40 0.80 22.83
N GLY A 88 36.56 0.57 21.83
CA GLY A 88 35.17 0.19 21.99
C GLY A 88 34.78 -0.76 20.89
N ALA A 89 34.64 -2.05 21.21
CA ALA A 89 34.33 -3.10 20.26
C ALA A 89 33.06 -2.76 19.45
N VAL A 90 33.22 -2.45 18.17
CA VAL A 90 32.12 -2.55 17.20
C VAL A 90 31.73 -4.02 17.16
N PRO A 91 30.49 -4.41 17.51
CA PRO A 91 30.11 -5.82 17.45
C PRO A 91 30.34 -6.34 16.02
N GLN A 92 31.10 -7.43 15.89
CA GLN A 92 31.39 -8.11 14.62
C GLN A 92 30.12 -8.52 13.82
N VAL A 93 28.95 -8.39 14.41
CA VAL A 93 27.62 -8.61 13.81
C VAL A 93 27.36 -7.70 12.60
N VAL A 94 27.90 -6.48 12.55
CA VAL A 94 27.69 -5.56 11.41
C VAL A 94 28.52 -5.97 10.19
N ALA A 95 29.67 -6.62 10.39
CA ALA A 95 30.56 -7.05 9.31
C ALA A 95 30.21 -8.43 8.72
N GLY A 96 29.43 -9.25 9.43
CA GLY A 96 29.21 -10.68 9.07
C GLY A 96 27.94 -11.01 8.29
N ILE A 97 27.01 -10.07 8.09
CA ILE A 97 25.79 -10.35 7.32
C ILE A 97 26.07 -10.14 5.83
N VAL A 98 26.19 -11.24 5.08
CA VAL A 98 26.31 -11.22 3.62
C VAL A 98 25.02 -10.64 3.04
N GLU A 99 25.10 -9.57 2.25
CA GLU A 99 23.94 -8.81 1.75
C GLU A 99 23.05 -9.51 0.69
N GLY A 100 23.25 -10.81 0.47
CA GLY A 100 22.30 -11.72 -0.22
C GLY A 100 21.74 -12.83 0.69
N SER A 101 22.13 -12.85 1.96
CA SER A 101 21.70 -13.82 2.97
C SER A 101 20.51 -13.30 3.80
N GLY A 102 19.91 -14.14 4.62
CA GLY A 102 18.71 -13.82 5.41
C GLY A 102 17.46 -14.56 4.93
N PRO A 103 16.41 -14.60 5.78
CA PRO A 103 15.19 -15.31 5.46
C PRO A 103 14.57 -14.73 4.19
N ALA A 104 14.15 -15.63 3.29
CA ALA A 104 13.29 -15.25 2.18
C ALA A 104 11.93 -14.85 2.76
N ILE A 105 11.43 -13.69 2.36
CA ILE A 105 10.10 -13.21 2.70
C ILE A 105 9.25 -13.16 1.43
N PRO A 106 8.01 -13.65 1.44
CA PRO A 106 7.26 -14.09 2.61
C PRO A 106 7.72 -15.40 3.25
N VAL A 107 7.52 -15.50 4.56
CA VAL A 107 7.65 -16.74 5.35
C VAL A 107 6.38 -17.58 5.21
N ASP A 108 6.50 -18.88 5.46
CA ASP A 108 5.36 -19.80 5.42
C ASP A 108 4.39 -19.52 6.57
N MET A 109 3.10 -19.56 6.27
CA MET A 109 2.04 -19.27 7.23
C MET A 109 1.61 -20.50 8.01
N ASP A 110 1.36 -20.30 9.29
CA ASP A 110 0.59 -21.23 10.11
C ASP A 110 -0.91 -21.06 9.79
N TRP A 111 -1.40 -21.86 8.85
CA TRP A 111 -2.81 -21.84 8.42
C TRP A 111 -3.78 -22.39 9.46
N GLU A 112 -3.29 -23.05 10.50
CA GLU A 112 -4.10 -23.54 11.62
C GLU A 112 -4.40 -22.43 12.63
N ASN A 113 -3.64 -21.34 12.62
CA ASN A 113 -3.85 -20.21 13.51
C ASN A 113 -5.13 -19.43 13.12
N PRO A 114 -6.16 -19.39 13.98
CA PRO A 114 -7.41 -18.69 13.68
C PRO A 114 -7.26 -17.16 13.62
N GLY A 115 -6.16 -16.59 14.09
CA GLY A 115 -5.83 -15.18 13.92
C GLY A 115 -5.59 -14.82 12.46
N VAL A 116 -4.97 -15.72 11.69
CA VAL A 116 -4.69 -15.55 10.25
C VAL A 116 -5.99 -15.33 9.49
N TRP A 117 -6.95 -16.23 9.67
CA TRP A 117 -8.25 -16.15 9.01
C TRP A 117 -9.06 -14.92 9.42
N ARG A 118 -8.97 -14.50 10.69
CA ARG A 118 -9.64 -13.28 11.17
C ARG A 118 -9.14 -12.03 10.46
N VAL A 119 -7.82 -11.89 10.30
CA VAL A 119 -7.24 -10.72 9.61
C VAL A 119 -7.55 -10.76 8.11
N LEU A 120 -7.43 -11.94 7.47
CA LEU A 120 -7.76 -12.08 6.05
C LEU A 120 -9.24 -11.78 5.78
N LEU A 121 -10.15 -12.26 6.62
CA LEU A 121 -11.58 -11.98 6.51
C LEU A 121 -11.87 -10.48 6.73
N ALA A 122 -11.24 -9.85 7.71
CA ALA A 122 -11.40 -8.41 7.95
C ALA A 122 -10.89 -7.57 6.77
N ALA A 123 -9.71 -7.91 6.21
CA ALA A 123 -9.16 -7.25 5.03
C ALA A 123 -10.07 -7.42 3.80
N ALA A 124 -10.55 -8.64 3.56
CA ALA A 124 -11.48 -8.94 2.47
C ALA A 124 -12.82 -8.20 2.64
N ALA A 125 -13.40 -8.20 3.84
CA ALA A 125 -14.65 -7.50 4.13
C ALA A 125 -14.51 -5.99 3.91
N SER A 126 -13.39 -5.39 4.36
CA SER A 126 -13.10 -3.97 4.12
C SER A 126 -12.99 -3.66 2.63
N ALA A 127 -12.21 -4.44 1.88
CA ALA A 127 -12.03 -4.23 0.45
C ALA A 127 -13.34 -4.42 -0.33
N CYS A 128 -14.12 -5.47 -0.01
CA CYS A 128 -15.43 -5.72 -0.61
C CYS A 128 -16.41 -4.59 -0.30
N ALA A 129 -16.44 -4.08 0.94
CA ALA A 129 -17.29 -2.95 1.31
C ALA A 129 -16.92 -1.69 0.52
N ASP A 130 -15.63 -1.39 0.36
CA ASP A 130 -15.18 -0.25 -0.43
C ASP A 130 -15.54 -0.40 -1.90
N VAL A 131 -15.32 -1.56 -2.53
CA VAL A 131 -15.72 -1.82 -3.92
C VAL A 131 -17.24 -1.73 -4.08
N TYR A 132 -18.01 -2.32 -3.16
CA TYR A 132 -19.47 -2.29 -3.20
C TYR A 132 -20.03 -0.87 -3.10
N HIS A 133 -19.52 -0.06 -2.17
CA HIS A 133 -20.04 1.28 -1.94
C HIS A 133 -19.46 2.36 -2.86
N ARG A 134 -18.25 2.16 -3.38
CA ARG A 134 -17.49 3.20 -4.12
C ARG A 134 -17.30 2.88 -5.60
N GLY A 135 -17.59 1.64 -6.02
CA GLY A 135 -17.57 1.19 -7.40
C GLY A 135 -16.25 0.53 -7.81
N ASP A 136 -16.00 0.45 -9.12
CA ASP A 136 -14.81 -0.21 -9.69
C ASP A 136 -13.50 0.55 -9.37
N PRO A 137 -12.54 -0.08 -8.66
CA PRO A 137 -11.27 0.57 -8.30
C PRO A 137 -10.41 0.92 -9.52
N LEU A 138 -10.47 0.15 -10.61
CA LEU A 138 -9.69 0.42 -11.82
C LEU A 138 -10.09 1.74 -12.48
N ARG A 139 -11.34 2.16 -12.29
CA ARG A 139 -11.86 3.43 -12.82
C ARG A 139 -11.72 4.57 -11.82
N ARG A 140 -11.86 4.28 -10.52
CA ARG A 140 -11.91 5.29 -9.46
C ARG A 140 -10.54 5.67 -8.92
N CYS A 141 -9.65 4.69 -8.75
CA CYS A 141 -8.34 4.86 -8.11
C CYS A 141 -7.25 4.00 -8.79
N PRO A 142 -7.01 4.18 -10.12
CA PRO A 142 -6.06 3.37 -10.88
C PRO A 142 -4.62 3.45 -10.36
N GLY A 143 -4.19 4.59 -9.82
CA GLY A 143 -2.88 4.77 -9.19
C GLY A 143 -2.74 3.94 -7.90
N THR A 144 -3.79 3.86 -7.10
CA THR A 144 -3.85 2.97 -5.93
C THR A 144 -3.77 1.52 -6.34
N VAL A 145 -4.49 1.12 -7.39
CA VAL A 145 -4.40 -0.25 -7.93
C VAL A 145 -3.00 -0.55 -8.43
N LEU A 146 -2.34 0.40 -9.11
CA LEU A 146 -0.95 0.27 -9.53
C LEU A 146 -0.01 0.11 -8.34
N LEU A 147 -0.20 0.87 -7.27
CA LEU A 147 0.58 0.75 -6.04
C LEU A 147 0.41 -0.64 -5.42
N ILE A 148 -0.84 -1.12 -5.31
CA ILE A 148 -1.15 -2.47 -4.81
C ILE A 148 -0.50 -3.54 -5.68
N ALA A 149 -0.60 -3.42 -7.00
CA ALA A 149 0.02 -4.34 -7.96
C ALA A 149 1.55 -4.38 -7.79
N ALA A 150 2.20 -3.25 -7.55
CA ALA A 150 3.64 -3.21 -7.29
C ALA A 150 4.03 -3.97 -6.00
N HIS A 151 3.22 -3.88 -4.95
CA HIS A 151 3.44 -4.61 -3.70
C HIS A 151 3.24 -6.12 -3.88
N ILE A 152 2.19 -6.53 -4.60
CA ILE A 152 1.95 -7.93 -4.95
C ILE A 152 3.09 -8.48 -5.82
N GLY A 153 3.55 -7.71 -6.82
CA GLY A 153 4.69 -8.07 -7.65
C GLY A 153 5.96 -8.27 -6.84
N ALA A 154 6.29 -7.35 -5.93
CA ALA A 154 7.44 -7.50 -5.04
C ALA A 154 7.31 -8.75 -4.13
N PHE A 155 6.10 -9.02 -3.63
CA PHE A 155 5.81 -10.16 -2.77
C PHE A 155 6.05 -11.52 -3.45
N THR A 156 5.68 -11.67 -4.73
CA THR A 156 5.88 -12.92 -5.48
C THR A 156 7.35 -13.20 -5.78
N HIS A 157 8.23 -12.19 -5.73
CA HIS A 157 9.66 -12.33 -5.99
C HIS A 157 10.48 -12.87 -4.81
N ARG A 158 9.87 -13.20 -3.67
CA ARG A 158 10.51 -13.77 -2.48
C ARG A 158 11.81 -13.03 -2.08
N LEU A 159 11.69 -11.71 -1.86
CA LEU A 159 12.82 -10.84 -1.53
C LEU A 159 13.57 -11.32 -0.28
N ARG A 160 14.87 -11.00 -0.20
CA ARG A 160 15.71 -11.30 0.97
C ARG A 160 15.64 -10.18 1.99
N LEU A 161 15.31 -10.51 3.24
CA LEU A 161 15.18 -9.54 4.33
C LEU A 161 16.43 -8.66 4.47
N TYR A 162 17.62 -9.25 4.48
CA TYR A 162 18.84 -8.46 4.70
C TYR A 162 19.28 -7.66 3.47
N ALA A 163 18.77 -7.97 2.28
CA ALA A 163 19.04 -7.18 1.07
C ALA A 163 18.13 -5.94 0.99
N TRP A 164 16.86 -6.08 1.38
CA TRP A 164 15.81 -5.08 1.08
C TRP A 164 15.11 -4.47 2.28
N GLY A 165 15.17 -5.11 3.45
CA GLY A 165 14.54 -4.66 4.67
C GLY A 165 15.18 -3.39 5.24
N PHE A 166 14.43 -2.71 6.08
CA PHE A 166 14.89 -1.53 6.80
C PHE A 166 15.73 -1.97 8.00
N ASN A 167 16.88 -1.34 8.16
CA ASN A 167 17.77 -1.54 9.29
C ASN A 167 18.53 -0.23 9.55
N PRO A 168 18.36 0.41 10.72
CA PRO A 168 18.99 1.71 11.02
C PRO A 168 20.52 1.72 10.87
N ALA A 169 21.20 0.68 11.34
CA ALA A 169 22.64 0.55 11.21
C ALA A 169 23.07 0.48 9.74
N ARG A 170 22.38 -0.30 8.89
CA ARG A 170 22.68 -0.40 7.46
C ARG A 170 22.44 0.90 6.70
N VAL A 171 21.40 1.65 7.08
CA VAL A 171 21.11 2.96 6.47
C VAL A 171 22.21 3.95 6.80
N LEU A 172 22.62 4.06 8.07
CA LEU A 172 23.57 5.07 8.52
C LEU A 172 25.04 4.69 8.31
N GLU A 173 25.44 3.51 8.76
CA GLU A 173 26.83 3.06 8.73
C GLU A 173 27.15 2.40 7.38
N GLY A 174 26.19 1.69 6.79
CA GLY A 174 26.33 1.09 5.45
C GLY A 174 26.04 2.04 4.29
N GLY A 175 25.48 3.24 4.55
CA GLY A 175 25.10 4.21 3.51
C GLY A 175 23.94 3.73 2.61
N GLN A 176 23.16 2.74 3.04
CA GLN A 176 22.16 2.06 2.22
C GLN A 176 20.80 2.75 2.27
N ALA A 177 20.77 4.01 1.82
CA ALA A 177 19.57 4.85 1.85
C ALA A 177 18.38 4.28 1.06
N TYR A 178 18.61 3.39 0.09
CA TYR A 178 17.53 2.73 -0.67
C TYR A 178 16.58 1.94 0.24
N ARG A 179 17.07 1.44 1.39
CA ARG A 179 16.28 0.69 2.40
C ARG A 179 15.16 1.51 3.03
N MET A 180 15.25 2.84 2.96
CA MET A 180 14.20 3.75 3.41
C MET A 180 12.92 3.60 2.61
N LEU A 181 13.01 3.16 1.34
CA LEU A 181 11.87 2.95 0.47
C LEU A 181 11.66 1.46 0.14
N SER A 182 12.71 0.70 -0.14
CA SER A 182 12.56 -0.70 -0.58
C SER A 182 11.92 -1.61 0.45
N SER A 183 12.16 -1.34 1.74
CA SER A 183 11.58 -2.08 2.86
C SER A 183 10.06 -2.03 2.88
N ALA A 184 9.46 -0.97 2.32
CA ALA A 184 8.03 -0.77 2.25
C ALA A 184 7.35 -1.78 1.30
N PHE A 185 8.08 -2.29 0.30
CA PHE A 185 7.60 -3.32 -0.63
C PHE A 185 7.84 -4.74 -0.13
N CYS A 186 8.64 -4.91 0.93
CA CYS A 186 8.88 -6.18 1.58
C CYS A 186 7.73 -6.49 2.54
N HIS A 187 7.10 -7.67 2.46
CA HIS A 187 6.09 -8.09 3.43
C HIS A 187 6.50 -9.42 4.02
N ALA A 188 6.34 -9.54 5.34
CA ALA A 188 6.73 -10.75 6.07
C ALA A 188 5.92 -11.97 5.64
N ASP A 189 4.63 -11.77 5.34
CA ASP A 189 3.69 -12.84 5.03
C ASP A 189 2.44 -12.30 4.31
N VAL A 190 1.53 -13.21 3.93
CA VAL A 190 0.30 -12.88 3.18
C VAL A 190 -0.70 -12.08 4.01
N VAL A 191 -0.73 -12.28 5.34
CA VAL A 191 -1.64 -11.55 6.23
C VAL A 191 -1.23 -10.10 6.31
N HIS A 192 0.07 -9.85 6.49
CA HIS A 192 0.68 -8.53 6.50
C HIS A 192 0.51 -7.82 5.15
N LEU A 193 0.66 -8.53 4.03
CA LEU A 193 0.37 -7.94 2.72
C LEU A 193 -1.13 -7.59 2.59
N ALA A 194 -2.03 -8.54 2.85
CA ALA A 194 -3.46 -8.36 2.64
C ALA A 194 -4.04 -7.22 3.49
N SER A 195 -3.65 -7.11 4.76
CA SER A 195 -4.10 -6.02 5.64
C SER A 195 -3.62 -4.66 5.16
N ASN A 196 -2.34 -4.54 4.77
CA ASN A 196 -1.79 -3.30 4.21
C ASN A 196 -2.51 -2.91 2.92
N MET A 197 -2.75 -3.86 2.01
CA MET A 197 -3.39 -3.55 0.72
C MET A 197 -4.86 -3.18 0.87
N ALA A 198 -5.58 -3.77 1.83
CA ALA A 198 -6.94 -3.34 2.17
C ALA A 198 -6.97 -1.89 2.70
N SER A 199 -6.01 -1.54 3.58
CA SER A 199 -5.86 -0.16 4.09
C SER A 199 -5.52 0.84 2.98
N VAL A 200 -4.57 0.49 2.10
CA VAL A 200 -4.19 1.29 0.94
C VAL A 200 -5.36 1.49 -0.02
N LEU A 201 -6.14 0.43 -0.30
CA LEU A 201 -7.32 0.52 -1.15
C LEU A 201 -8.36 1.49 -0.58
N HIS A 202 -8.67 1.35 0.72
CA HIS A 202 -9.61 2.21 1.42
C HIS A 202 -9.19 3.68 1.32
N SER A 203 -7.93 3.96 1.65
CA SER A 203 -7.39 5.31 1.55
C SER A 203 -7.37 5.84 0.13
N GLY A 204 -7.01 4.99 -0.84
CA GLY A 204 -6.94 5.33 -2.26
C GLY A 204 -8.26 5.78 -2.84
N TYR A 205 -9.37 5.12 -2.48
CA TYR A 205 -10.69 5.56 -2.91
C TYR A 205 -11.06 6.97 -2.46
N SER A 206 -10.59 7.41 -1.29
CA SER A 206 -10.90 8.75 -0.77
C SER A 206 -9.90 9.79 -1.28
N LEU A 207 -8.62 9.44 -1.31
CA LEU A 207 -7.54 10.38 -1.56
C LEU A 207 -7.27 10.58 -3.05
N GLU A 208 -7.29 9.52 -3.86
CA GLU A 208 -6.87 9.60 -5.25
C GLU A 208 -7.79 10.48 -6.10
N PRO A 209 -9.13 10.39 -5.99
CA PRO A 209 -10.02 11.31 -6.71
C PRO A 209 -9.84 12.77 -6.28
N ALA A 210 -9.45 13.01 -5.02
CA ALA A 210 -9.26 14.36 -4.49
C ALA A 210 -7.89 14.95 -4.84
N TRP A 211 -6.85 14.13 -4.94
CA TRP A 211 -5.47 14.57 -5.05
C TRP A 211 -4.86 14.35 -6.44
N GLY A 212 -5.43 13.42 -7.22
CA GLY A 212 -4.85 12.91 -8.45
C GLY A 212 -3.82 11.79 -8.21
N HIS A 213 -3.66 10.94 -9.23
CA HIS A 213 -2.86 9.71 -9.18
C HIS A 213 -1.40 9.96 -8.76
N TYR A 214 -0.72 10.91 -9.41
CA TYR A 214 0.69 11.20 -9.16
C TYR A 214 0.94 11.72 -7.76
N ARG A 215 0.05 12.59 -7.26
CA ARG A 215 0.17 13.13 -5.92
C ARG A 215 -0.04 12.05 -4.87
N LEU A 216 -1.04 11.18 -5.04
CA LEU A 216 -1.24 10.04 -4.15
C LEU A 216 0.02 9.17 -4.08
N LEU A 217 0.56 8.77 -5.23
CA LEU A 217 1.77 7.94 -5.29
C LEU A 217 2.99 8.64 -4.66
N GLY A 218 3.16 9.94 -4.92
CA GLY A 218 4.23 10.74 -4.32
C GLY A 218 4.11 10.84 -2.80
N GLU A 219 2.91 11.10 -2.27
CA GLU A 219 2.66 11.17 -0.83
C GLU A 219 2.81 9.79 -0.15
N ALA A 220 2.41 8.71 -0.82
CA ALA A 220 2.61 7.34 -0.35
C ALA A 220 4.10 7.00 -0.22
N ALA A 221 4.90 7.31 -1.24
CA ALA A 221 6.35 7.12 -1.20
C ALA A 221 7.03 8.02 -0.17
N ALA A 222 6.63 9.30 -0.09
CA ALA A 222 7.14 10.23 0.92
C ALA A 222 6.82 9.78 2.34
N ALA A 223 5.61 9.26 2.59
CA ALA A 223 5.21 8.72 3.86
C ALA A 223 6.05 7.50 4.27
N ALA A 224 6.37 6.60 3.34
CA ALA A 224 7.26 5.46 3.60
C ALA A 224 8.66 5.91 4.04
N VAL A 225 9.28 6.81 3.26
CA VAL A 225 10.62 7.33 3.57
C VAL A 225 10.63 8.12 4.87
N ALA A 226 9.66 9.02 5.07
CA ALA A 226 9.59 9.85 6.28
C ALA A 226 9.32 9.02 7.55
N SER A 227 8.50 7.97 7.46
CA SER A 227 8.25 7.08 8.59
C SER A 227 9.51 6.31 8.98
N ASN A 228 10.25 5.78 7.99
CA ASN A 228 11.53 5.13 8.23
C ASN A 228 12.60 6.11 8.75
N ALA A 229 12.57 7.37 8.32
CA ALA A 229 13.46 8.42 8.85
C ALA A 229 13.15 8.75 10.31
N LEU A 230 11.87 8.80 10.68
CA LEU A 230 11.47 8.99 12.07
C LEU A 230 11.85 7.77 12.92
N ALA A 231 11.63 6.55 12.44
CA ALA A 231 12.05 5.33 13.11
C ALA A 231 13.58 5.28 13.31
N LEU A 232 14.35 5.70 12.29
CA LEU A 232 15.81 5.85 12.37
C LEU A 232 16.23 6.83 13.46
N ALA A 233 15.60 8.01 13.51
CA ALA A 233 15.87 9.03 14.52
C ALA A 233 15.57 8.52 15.94
N LEU A 234 14.45 7.80 16.11
CA LEU A 234 14.09 7.19 17.39
C LEU A 234 15.08 6.08 17.80
N ALA A 235 15.49 5.22 16.87
CA ALA A 235 16.49 4.18 17.14
C ALA A 235 17.84 4.79 17.57
N LEU A 236 18.25 5.90 16.93
CA LEU A 236 19.43 6.67 17.34
C LEU A 236 19.27 7.30 18.72
N ALA A 237 18.11 7.92 18.99
CA ALA A 237 17.82 8.53 20.27
C ALA A 237 17.83 7.49 21.40
N GLN A 238 17.22 6.32 21.19
CA GLN A 238 17.25 5.21 22.13
C GLN A 238 18.68 4.73 22.38
N ARG A 239 19.49 4.55 21.33
CA ARG A 239 20.89 4.13 21.47
C ARG A 239 21.71 5.13 22.27
N ARG A 240 21.56 6.44 22.00
CA ARG A 240 22.38 7.50 22.61
C ARG A 240 21.92 7.88 24.01
N LEU A 241 20.61 7.97 24.23
CA LEU A 241 20.03 8.49 25.47
C LEU A 241 19.74 7.38 26.49
N LEU A 242 19.40 6.18 26.01
CA LEU A 242 18.99 5.05 26.85
C LEU A 242 19.99 3.89 26.83
N GLY A 243 21.07 3.98 26.04
CA GLY A 243 22.07 2.94 25.90
C GLY A 243 21.58 1.64 25.23
N SER A 244 20.33 1.60 24.74
CA SER A 244 19.77 0.42 24.09
C SER A 244 19.93 0.48 22.58
N ALA A 245 20.63 -0.49 22.00
CA ALA A 245 20.82 -0.62 20.56
C ALA A 245 19.82 -1.57 19.88
N SER A 246 18.76 -2.01 20.58
CA SER A 246 17.82 -3.01 20.08
C SER A 246 17.14 -2.57 18.77
N GLU A 247 16.54 -1.39 18.74
CA GLU A 247 15.90 -0.86 17.52
C GLU A 247 16.92 -0.48 16.45
N TYR A 248 18.16 -0.13 16.86
CA TYR A 248 19.21 0.26 15.93
C TYR A 248 19.69 -0.88 15.02
N TYR A 249 19.68 -2.12 15.52
CA TYR A 249 20.06 -3.30 14.74
C TYR A 249 18.86 -4.14 14.27
N LYS A 250 17.63 -3.73 14.60
CA LYS A 250 16.40 -4.42 14.23
C LYS A 250 16.15 -4.34 12.73
N TRP A 251 15.63 -5.44 12.18
CA TRP A 251 15.14 -5.50 10.81
C TRP A 251 13.63 -5.32 10.79
N THR A 252 13.13 -4.42 9.96
CA THR A 252 11.69 -4.22 9.74
C THR A 252 11.36 -4.17 8.26
N VAL A 253 10.12 -4.51 7.95
CA VAL A 253 9.56 -4.57 6.59
C VAL A 253 8.09 -4.15 6.63
N GLY A 254 7.56 -3.74 5.50
CA GLY A 254 6.13 -3.53 5.31
C GLY A 254 5.77 -2.09 5.00
N PHE A 255 4.65 -1.93 4.31
CA PHE A 255 4.07 -0.62 4.00
C PHE A 255 3.21 -0.05 5.14
N SER A 256 3.10 -0.72 6.28
CA SER A 256 2.10 -0.41 7.31
C SER A 256 2.20 1.00 7.89
N ALA A 257 3.42 1.52 8.11
CA ALA A 257 3.61 2.89 8.57
C ALA A 257 3.11 3.92 7.52
N ALA A 258 3.39 3.69 6.24
CA ALA A 258 2.91 4.54 5.15
C ALA A 258 1.40 4.42 4.94
N ALA A 259 0.85 3.20 5.04
CA ALA A 259 -0.60 2.95 5.00
C ALA A 259 -1.30 3.71 6.14
N LEU A 260 -0.77 3.68 7.36
CA LEU A 260 -1.30 4.44 8.49
C LEU A 260 -1.21 5.96 8.27
N ALA A 261 -0.12 6.47 7.69
CA ALA A 261 -0.04 7.88 7.30
C ALA A 261 -1.13 8.24 6.28
N MET A 262 -1.37 7.37 5.28
CA MET A 262 -2.48 7.52 4.34
C MET A 262 -3.84 7.49 5.04
N ARG A 263 -4.02 6.66 6.05
CA ARG A 263 -5.26 6.61 6.85
C ARG A 263 -5.49 7.86 7.65
N VAL A 264 -4.42 8.49 8.18
CA VAL A 264 -4.51 9.84 8.77
C VAL A 264 -4.99 10.84 7.72
N PHE A 265 -4.40 10.85 6.53
CA PHE A 265 -4.83 11.75 5.45
C PHE A 265 -6.30 11.54 5.09
N THR A 266 -6.73 10.29 4.95
CA THR A 266 -8.12 9.93 4.65
C THR A 266 -9.07 10.41 5.75
N ALA A 267 -8.76 10.09 7.01
CA ALA A 267 -9.58 10.46 8.17
C ALA A 267 -9.81 11.97 8.25
N HIS A 268 -8.75 12.75 8.07
CA HIS A 268 -8.89 14.21 8.06
C HIS A 268 -9.58 14.71 6.80
N SER A 269 -9.21 14.26 5.59
CA SER A 269 -9.81 14.70 4.34
C SER A 269 -11.32 14.43 4.30
N GLU A 270 -11.76 13.26 4.77
CA GLU A 270 -13.19 12.94 4.86
C GLU A 270 -13.90 13.76 5.93
N SER A 271 -13.26 14.02 7.07
CA SER A 271 -13.81 14.94 8.07
C SER A 271 -14.00 16.34 7.48
N GLU A 272 -13.02 16.86 6.72
CA GLU A 272 -13.16 18.16 6.05
C GLU A 272 -14.31 18.17 5.03
N ALA A 273 -14.41 17.15 4.19
CA ALA A 273 -15.47 17.05 3.20
C ALA A 273 -16.87 16.91 3.82
N ARG A 274 -16.98 16.25 4.98
CA ARG A 274 -18.26 15.97 5.65
C ARG A 274 -18.67 17.04 6.66
N ARG A 275 -17.82 18.03 6.96
CA ARG A 275 -18.07 19.07 7.99
C ARG A 275 -19.40 19.82 7.83
N GLN A 276 -19.89 19.98 6.60
CA GLN A 276 -21.11 20.73 6.31
C GLN A 276 -22.38 19.86 6.21
N VAL A 277 -22.23 18.55 6.05
CA VAL A 277 -23.34 17.65 5.68
C VAL A 277 -23.54 16.50 6.67
N ALA A 278 -22.54 16.16 7.48
CA ALA A 278 -22.65 15.13 8.49
C ALA A 278 -23.01 15.72 9.86
N PRO A 279 -23.70 14.95 10.74
CA PRO A 279 -23.89 15.34 12.12
C PRO A 279 -22.56 15.74 12.76
N ARG A 280 -22.57 16.84 13.51
CA ARG A 280 -21.35 17.44 14.10
C ARG A 280 -20.50 16.41 14.83
N MET A 281 -21.14 15.53 15.59
CA MET A 281 -20.52 14.39 16.26
C MET A 281 -19.64 13.58 15.28
N TRP A 282 -20.18 13.11 14.15
CA TRP A 282 -19.43 12.29 13.19
C TRP A 282 -18.19 13.02 12.64
N SER A 283 -18.35 14.29 12.24
CA SER A 283 -17.23 15.08 11.72
C SER A 283 -16.10 15.32 12.75
N GLN A 284 -16.42 15.28 14.04
CA GLN A 284 -15.45 15.44 15.15
C GLN A 284 -14.69 14.15 15.47
N TRP A 285 -15.32 12.97 15.31
CA TRP A 285 -14.68 11.68 15.61
C TRP A 285 -13.89 11.10 14.44
N MET A 286 -14.30 11.38 13.19
CA MET A 286 -13.63 10.86 11.98
C MET A 286 -12.12 11.09 11.93
N PRO A 287 -11.57 12.25 12.34
CA PRO A 287 -10.13 12.46 12.40
C PRO A 287 -9.38 11.46 13.30
N PHE A 288 -10.05 10.72 14.17
CA PHE A 288 -9.45 9.73 15.07
C PHE A 288 -9.63 8.29 14.60
N ALA A 289 -10.32 8.05 13.47
CA ALA A 289 -10.66 6.71 12.99
C ALA A 289 -9.44 5.81 12.72
N PHE A 290 -8.28 6.41 12.42
CA PHE A 290 -7.03 5.68 12.20
C PHE A 290 -6.53 4.92 13.45
N TRP A 291 -6.92 5.34 14.66
CA TRP A 291 -6.56 4.62 15.89
C TRP A 291 -7.19 3.23 15.97
N GLY A 292 -8.36 3.04 15.36
CA GLY A 292 -8.99 1.72 15.29
C GLY A 292 -8.12 0.71 14.52
N GLU A 293 -7.39 1.17 13.51
CA GLU A 293 -6.49 0.31 12.73
C GLU A 293 -5.22 -0.04 13.48
N VAL A 294 -4.63 0.93 14.20
CA VAL A 294 -3.51 0.66 15.12
C VAL A 294 -3.93 -0.36 16.17
N ALA A 295 -5.10 -0.17 16.80
CA ALA A 295 -5.62 -1.10 17.79
C ALA A 295 -5.84 -2.50 17.20
N ALA A 296 -6.48 -2.60 16.02
CA ALA A 296 -6.70 -3.88 15.35
C ALA A 296 -5.38 -4.60 15.02
N ALA A 297 -4.37 -3.87 14.53
CA ALA A 297 -3.06 -4.45 14.21
C ALA A 297 -2.40 -5.11 15.44
N HIS A 298 -2.48 -4.48 16.62
CA HIS A 298 -1.89 -5.02 17.85
C HIS A 298 -2.77 -6.02 18.60
N LEU A 299 -4.09 -6.00 18.40
CA LEU A 299 -5.00 -7.01 18.94
C LEU A 299 -4.91 -8.33 18.18
N PHE A 300 -4.79 -8.28 16.84
CA PHE A 300 -4.76 -9.48 16.01
C PHE A 300 -3.35 -10.00 15.77
N VAL A 301 -2.34 -9.11 15.72
CA VAL A 301 -0.93 -9.47 15.54
C VAL A 301 -0.09 -8.71 16.57
N PRO A 302 -0.02 -9.17 17.83
CA PRO A 302 0.71 -8.49 18.90
C PRO A 302 2.19 -8.26 18.60
N ALA A 303 2.79 -9.11 17.75
CA ALA A 303 4.18 -9.00 17.30
C ALA A 303 4.42 -7.89 16.26
N SER A 304 3.39 -7.17 15.82
CA SER A 304 3.52 -6.07 14.86
C SER A 304 4.33 -4.89 15.42
N ASP A 305 4.97 -4.13 14.53
CA ASP A 305 5.90 -3.07 14.91
C ASP A 305 5.18 -1.79 15.36
N LEU A 306 4.86 -1.70 16.66
CA LEU A 306 4.17 -0.56 17.25
C LEU A 306 4.90 0.76 17.01
N VAL A 307 6.23 0.75 17.12
CA VAL A 307 7.06 1.94 16.92
C VAL A 307 6.92 2.44 15.47
N GLY A 308 6.99 1.53 14.50
CA GLY A 308 6.75 1.84 13.09
C GLY A 308 5.36 2.40 12.83
N HIS A 309 4.31 1.80 13.41
CA HIS A 309 2.93 2.31 13.28
C HIS A 309 2.78 3.74 13.85
N LEU A 310 3.36 4.00 15.03
CA LEU A 310 3.35 5.33 15.63
C LEU A 310 4.13 6.34 14.78
N CYS A 311 5.26 5.94 14.19
CA CYS A 311 5.99 6.78 13.25
C CYS A 311 5.11 7.17 12.05
N GLY A 312 4.37 6.22 11.49
CA GLY A 312 3.41 6.46 10.40
C GLY A 312 2.32 7.46 10.78
N VAL A 313 1.69 7.28 11.94
CA VAL A 313 0.69 8.21 12.48
C VAL A 313 1.27 9.61 12.67
N THR A 314 2.46 9.71 13.29
CA THR A 314 3.14 10.99 13.50
C THR A 314 3.46 11.68 12.18
N VAL A 315 4.00 10.97 11.20
CA VAL A 315 4.28 11.50 9.86
C VAL A 315 2.99 11.98 9.18
N GLY A 316 1.91 11.21 9.26
CA GLY A 316 0.61 11.60 8.72
C GLY A 316 0.10 12.90 9.35
N LEU A 317 0.14 13.01 10.68
CA LEU A 317 -0.31 14.20 11.41
C LEU A 317 0.57 15.41 11.09
N LEU A 318 1.90 15.24 11.07
CA LEU A 318 2.83 16.31 10.70
C LEU A 318 2.57 16.79 9.28
N ARG A 319 2.50 15.88 8.31
CA ARG A 319 2.29 16.23 6.90
C ARG A 319 0.94 16.93 6.68
N TRP A 320 -0.09 16.57 7.45
CA TRP A 320 -1.41 17.20 7.40
C TRP A 320 -1.45 18.58 8.07
N HIS A 321 -0.93 18.71 9.28
CA HIS A 321 -1.05 19.93 10.09
C HIS A 321 0.04 20.96 9.82
N LEU A 322 1.27 20.54 9.54
CA LEU A 322 2.42 21.44 9.41
C LEU A 322 2.20 22.53 8.35
N PRO A 323 1.72 22.25 7.12
CA PRO A 323 1.48 23.30 6.12
C PRO A 323 0.41 24.31 6.54
N ARG A 324 -0.53 23.90 7.40
CA ARG A 324 -1.61 24.77 7.90
C ARG A 324 -1.13 25.67 9.04
N LEU A 325 -0.18 25.19 9.84
CA LEU A 325 0.40 25.92 10.97
C LEU A 325 1.60 26.78 10.58
N TRP A 326 2.32 26.41 9.52
CA TRP A 326 3.56 27.05 9.10
C TRP A 326 3.44 28.56 8.87
N PRO A 327 2.42 29.10 8.18
CA PRO A 327 2.30 30.55 7.97
C PRO A 327 2.15 31.33 9.27
N ASP A 328 1.40 30.80 10.24
CA ASP A 328 1.24 31.41 11.56
C ASP A 328 2.52 31.35 12.38
N LEU A 329 3.23 30.22 12.31
CA LEU A 329 4.50 30.04 13.01
C LEU A 329 5.55 31.04 12.49
N VAL A 330 5.70 31.15 11.16
CA VAL A 330 6.62 32.11 10.53
C VAL A 330 6.29 33.54 10.94
N ARG A 331 5.01 33.93 10.87
CA ARG A 331 4.56 35.27 11.33
C ARG A 331 4.91 35.55 12.79
N ARG A 332 4.82 34.56 13.68
CA ARG A 332 5.16 34.72 15.11
C ARG A 332 6.67 34.82 15.33
N LEU A 333 7.46 34.07 14.57
CA LEU A 333 8.93 34.11 14.64
C LEU A 333 9.47 35.43 14.07
N GLU A 334 8.88 35.94 12.98
CA GLU A 334 9.25 37.22 12.36
C GLU A 334 8.71 38.42 13.16
N GLY A 335 7.49 38.34 13.68
CA GLY A 335 6.85 39.41 14.47
C GLY A 335 7.31 39.49 15.92
N GLY A 336 7.94 38.44 16.45
CA GLY A 336 8.49 38.40 17.82
C GLY A 336 9.78 39.22 18.02
N GLY A 337 10.38 39.74 16.94
CA GLY A 337 11.60 40.56 17.00
C GLY A 337 11.38 42.05 17.28
N GLY A 338 10.14 42.52 17.41
CA GLY A 338 9.82 43.94 17.46
C GLY A 338 8.77 44.31 18.49
N ARG A 339 9.07 44.17 19.79
CA ARG A 339 8.45 44.97 20.88
C ARG A 339 9.21 44.75 22.20
N ILE A 340 10.38 45.38 22.31
CA ILE A 340 10.86 45.94 23.57
C ILE A 340 11.03 47.44 23.32
N GLN A 341 9.95 48.20 23.48
CA GLN A 341 9.98 49.65 23.67
C GLN A 341 8.85 50.00 24.64
N GLY A 342 9.22 50.60 25.77
CA GLY A 342 8.34 51.11 26.80
C GLY A 342 8.67 50.56 28.17
#